data_AF-A0A971BBT4-F1
#
_entry.id   AF-A0A971BBT4-F1
#
_cell.length_a   1.000
_cell.length_b   1.000
_cell.length_c   1.000
_cell.angle_alpha   90.00
_cell.angle_beta   90.00
_cell.angle_gamma   90.00
#
_symmetry.space_group_name_H-M   'P 1'
#
loop_
_entity.id
_entity.type
_entity.pdbx_description
1 polymer ?
#
loop_
_entity_poly.entity_id
_entity_poly.type
_entity_poly.pdbx_seq_one_letter_code
_entity_poly.pdbx_strand_id
1 'polypeptide(L)'
;MVKTYNKWRIFTIFLMVLLVLETALIIVLPRINKEEEINIQLTPATIRGKVLTDLGEMLLANIIVEDSKGATSLYTTNFLSGYEIELAEGEYTLHYTRGMQYSTVTKTIKVENFKNYYLEDIRLIELYNAESKNFYAGDLHQHTLFSDGTHNVEQLIRADIAAGLSWAVLSDHNDNTGISEWMQADRVPYDIVDGEYVFFTPLPGVEITTGYGHFQSIGNSAVVEQWDIDLDLGENPYDEVEIIVQEIARNGGIPQLNHPYSTGGMGFNNYNNLWDLIDYFETIEIWNGYFEPCGYIPPEGVLNQNRKTMLKWFELLNEGHKLFATGGTDLHSYNGPYNPALYLGESKAYEKLLKKTGQYAGMPTTFAYSPTRINAERILEAVRNGNTFISNGPLVFADIKGKTYGNTVSKDETSVNIELFCRDGLKTLNIYKNGIQMKTFDLSGNSYLNVIELNGMAKGDWIVFEVYGTGVYYAITNPIFFT
;
A
#
# COMPACT_ATOMS: atom_id res chain seq x y z
N MET A 1 -63.98 84.60 -10.13
CA MET A 1 -64.59 83.48 -10.90
C MET A 1 -64.06 82.17 -10.33
N VAL A 2 -64.84 81.48 -9.50
CA VAL A 2 -64.50 80.15 -8.98
C VAL A 2 -64.95 79.13 -10.02
N LYS A 3 -64.00 78.45 -10.68
CA LYS A 3 -64.30 77.31 -11.57
C LYS A 3 -64.59 76.09 -10.70
N THR A 4 -65.84 75.64 -10.71
CA THR A 4 -66.26 74.37 -10.15
C THR A 4 -65.62 73.23 -10.94
N TYR A 5 -64.76 72.44 -10.28
CA TYR A 5 -64.20 71.22 -10.85
C TYR A 5 -65.29 70.15 -10.96
N ASN A 6 -65.38 69.54 -12.14
CA ASN A 6 -66.43 68.59 -12.51
C ASN A 6 -66.24 67.28 -11.70
N LYS A 7 -67.15 67.00 -10.75
CA LYS A 7 -67.07 65.90 -9.77
C LYS A 7 -66.79 64.53 -10.38
N TRP A 8 -67.17 64.33 -11.64
CA TRP A 8 -66.90 63.11 -12.40
C TRP A 8 -65.41 62.81 -12.57
N ARG A 9 -64.55 63.82 -12.77
CA ARG A 9 -63.09 63.61 -12.92
C ARG A 9 -62.44 63.14 -11.62
N ILE A 10 -62.93 63.59 -10.46
CA ILE A 10 -62.41 63.18 -9.15
C ILE A 10 -62.79 61.71 -8.90
N PHE A 11 -64.01 61.31 -9.27
CA PHE A 11 -64.45 59.91 -9.14
C PHE A 11 -63.63 58.95 -10.02
N THR A 12 -63.33 59.32 -11.27
CA THR A 12 -62.51 58.48 -12.15
C THR A 12 -61.07 58.33 -11.67
N ILE A 13 -60.47 59.42 -11.14
CA ILE A 13 -59.13 59.37 -10.55
C ILE A 13 -59.12 58.47 -9.31
N PHE A 14 -60.15 58.56 -8.47
CA PHE A 14 -60.24 57.72 -7.27
C PHE A 14 -60.38 56.23 -7.61
N LEU A 15 -61.15 55.89 -8.65
CA LEU A 15 -61.29 54.52 -9.13
C LEU A 15 -59.99 53.95 -9.71
N MET A 16 -59.23 54.77 -10.45
CA MET A 16 -57.92 54.38 -10.97
C MET A 16 -56.89 54.17 -9.86
N VAL A 17 -56.89 55.01 -8.82
CA VAL A 17 -55.99 54.85 -7.67
C VAL A 17 -56.30 53.57 -6.88
N LEU A 18 -57.58 53.21 -6.72
CA LEU A 18 -57.99 51.95 -6.11
C LEU A 18 -57.52 50.73 -6.91
N LEU A 19 -57.64 50.76 -8.24
CA LEU A 19 -57.16 49.68 -9.12
C LEU A 19 -55.63 49.54 -9.08
N VAL A 20 -54.90 50.65 -8.98
CA VAL A 20 -53.43 50.64 -8.82
C VAL A 20 -53.03 50.11 -7.43
N LEU A 21 -53.81 50.40 -6.38
CA LEU A 21 -53.56 49.86 -5.05
C LEU A 21 -53.86 48.36 -4.95
N GLU A 22 -54.94 47.86 -5.58
CA GLU A 22 -55.23 46.42 -5.62
C GLU A 22 -54.16 45.65 -6.41
N THR A 23 -53.73 46.18 -7.56
CA THR A 23 -52.66 45.56 -8.36
C THR A 23 -51.31 45.61 -7.65
N ALA A 24 -51.00 46.69 -6.93
CA ALA A 24 -49.82 46.76 -6.08
C ALA A 24 -49.87 45.76 -4.90
N LEU A 25 -51.04 45.56 -4.26
CA LEU A 25 -51.19 44.55 -3.21
C LEU A 25 -50.99 43.13 -3.74
N ILE A 26 -51.53 42.81 -4.92
CA ILE A 26 -51.41 41.50 -5.57
C ILE A 26 -49.96 41.21 -6.04
N ILE A 27 -49.16 42.25 -6.33
CA ILE A 27 -47.73 42.10 -6.68
C ILE A 27 -46.85 41.94 -5.42
N VAL A 28 -47.26 42.49 -4.28
CA VAL A 28 -46.49 42.44 -3.02
C VAL A 28 -46.78 41.17 -2.21
N LEU A 29 -48.02 40.66 -2.25
CA LEU A 29 -48.45 39.48 -1.48
C LEU A 29 -47.76 38.13 -1.83
N PRO A 30 -47.29 37.85 -3.07
CA PRO A 30 -46.61 36.58 -3.37
C PRO A 30 -45.17 36.49 -2.86
N ARG A 31 -44.62 37.55 -2.24
CA ARG A 31 -43.22 37.56 -1.76
C ARG A 31 -43.02 37.11 -0.32
N ILE A 32 -44.08 36.71 0.40
CA ILE A 32 -43.98 36.29 1.81
C ILE A 32 -43.94 34.76 1.98
N ASN A 33 -44.03 33.96 0.91
CA ASN A 33 -43.89 32.50 0.95
C ASN A 33 -42.64 32.00 0.19
N LYS A 34 -41.48 32.57 0.46
CA LYS A 34 -40.25 31.78 0.35
C LYS A 34 -39.99 31.24 1.74
N GLU A 35 -40.29 29.95 1.94
CA GLU A 35 -39.55 29.19 2.94
C GLU A 35 -38.07 29.43 2.61
N GLU A 36 -37.38 30.19 3.46
CA GLU A 36 -35.93 30.12 3.49
C GLU A 36 -35.63 28.66 3.78
N GLU A 37 -35.12 27.93 2.79
CA GLU A 37 -34.42 26.68 3.06
C GLU A 37 -33.31 27.04 4.04
N ILE A 38 -33.55 26.79 5.31
CA ILE A 38 -32.54 26.88 6.35
C ILE A 38 -31.55 25.80 5.96
N ASN A 39 -30.48 26.19 5.26
CA ASN A 39 -29.37 25.33 4.95
C ASN A 39 -28.59 25.15 6.26
N ILE A 40 -29.11 24.28 7.15
CA ILE A 40 -28.43 23.91 8.37
C ILE A 40 -27.18 23.16 7.91
N GLN A 41 -26.02 23.81 8.06
CA GLN A 41 -24.74 23.14 7.89
C GLN A 41 -24.65 22.08 9.00
N LEU A 42 -24.99 20.84 8.67
CA LEU A 42 -24.93 19.70 9.57
C LEU A 42 -23.47 19.46 9.93
N THR A 43 -23.11 19.65 11.21
CA THR A 43 -21.81 19.23 11.70
C THR A 43 -21.83 17.70 11.87
N PRO A 44 -20.87 16.97 11.28
CA PRO A 44 -20.81 15.52 11.43
C PRO A 44 -20.66 15.13 12.90
N ALA A 45 -20.99 13.88 13.21
CA ALA A 45 -20.67 13.28 14.49
C ALA A 45 -19.16 13.07 14.61
N THR A 46 -18.62 13.22 15.82
CA THR A 46 -17.21 12.94 16.11
C THR A 46 -17.10 11.66 16.93
N ILE A 47 -16.29 10.72 16.47
CA ILE A 47 -16.05 9.42 17.12
C ILE A 47 -14.60 9.41 17.61
N ARG A 48 -14.41 9.13 18.90
CA ARG A 48 -13.11 9.13 19.56
C ARG A 48 -12.87 7.81 20.29
N GLY A 49 -11.62 7.40 20.37
CA GLY A 49 -11.20 6.24 21.14
C GLY A 49 -9.70 6.03 21.05
N LYS A 50 -9.25 4.88 21.55
CA LYS A 50 -7.87 4.43 21.46
C LYS A 50 -7.79 3.00 20.99
N VAL A 51 -6.68 2.66 20.35
CA VAL A 51 -6.30 1.28 20.04
C VAL A 51 -5.05 0.95 20.82
N LEU A 52 -5.02 -0.20 21.48
CA LEU A 52 -3.94 -0.60 22.36
C LEU A 52 -3.64 -2.08 22.16
N THR A 53 -2.47 -2.53 22.63
CA THR A 53 -2.20 -3.96 22.78
C THR A 53 -3.10 -4.56 23.87
N ASP A 54 -3.17 -5.88 23.93
CA ASP A 54 -3.81 -6.63 25.02
C ASP A 54 -3.14 -6.37 26.38
N LEU A 55 -1.87 -5.99 26.39
CA LEU A 55 -1.10 -5.59 27.57
C LEU A 55 -1.32 -4.15 28.03
N GLY A 56 -2.00 -3.31 27.24
CA GLY A 56 -2.23 -1.91 27.62
C GLY A 56 -1.42 -0.87 26.85
N GLU A 57 -0.50 -1.30 26.00
CA GLU A 57 0.48 -0.42 25.37
C GLU A 57 -0.09 0.32 24.17
N MET A 58 0.49 1.48 23.88
CA MET A 58 0.14 2.30 22.74
C MET A 58 0.40 1.54 21.44
N LEU A 59 -0.64 1.38 20.62
CA LEU A 59 -0.56 0.71 19.33
C LEU A 59 -1.09 1.60 18.21
N LEU A 60 -0.26 1.86 17.20
CA LEU A 60 -0.73 2.50 15.98
C LEU A 60 -1.45 1.49 15.11
N ALA A 61 -2.65 1.84 14.64
CA ALA A 61 -3.52 0.92 13.94
C ALA A 61 -4.37 1.61 12.86
N ASN A 62 -4.73 0.81 11.88
CA ASN A 62 -5.66 1.13 10.80
C ASN A 62 -7.11 0.93 11.28
N ILE A 63 -7.99 1.84 10.86
CA ILE A 63 -9.43 1.82 11.15
C ILE A 63 -10.16 1.97 9.82
N ILE A 64 -10.69 0.86 9.31
CA ILE A 64 -11.49 0.84 8.09
C ILE A 64 -12.95 1.09 8.50
N VAL A 65 -13.52 2.20 8.04
CA VAL A 65 -14.91 2.57 8.30
C VAL A 65 -15.75 2.19 7.08
N GLU A 66 -16.64 1.21 7.23
CA GLU A 66 -17.60 0.77 6.22
C GLU A 66 -18.98 1.39 6.49
N ASP A 67 -19.54 2.10 5.51
CA ASP A 67 -20.89 2.64 5.59
C ASP A 67 -21.97 1.59 5.27
N SER A 68 -23.25 1.93 5.47
CA SER A 68 -24.37 1.04 5.17
C SER A 68 -24.50 0.63 3.68
N LYS A 69 -23.81 1.31 2.76
CA LYS A 69 -23.76 0.98 1.33
C LYS A 69 -22.53 0.13 0.98
N GLY A 70 -21.67 -0.15 1.95
CA GLY A 70 -20.42 -0.90 1.77
C GLY A 70 -19.26 -0.06 1.23
N ALA A 71 -19.39 1.27 1.20
CA ALA A 71 -18.26 2.14 0.88
C ALA A 71 -17.32 2.22 2.09
N THR A 72 -16.02 2.15 1.83
CA THR A 72 -14.98 2.11 2.86
C THR A 72 -14.08 3.33 2.81
N SER A 73 -13.74 3.85 3.98
CA SER A 73 -12.71 4.88 4.16
C SER A 73 -11.67 4.38 5.18
N LEU A 74 -10.39 4.63 4.93
CA LEU A 74 -9.33 4.31 5.89
C LEU A 74 -8.98 5.51 6.75
N TYR A 75 -8.84 5.27 8.06
CA TYR A 75 -8.28 6.19 9.02
C TYR A 75 -7.14 5.49 9.77
N THR A 76 -6.27 6.29 10.39
CA THR A 76 -5.20 5.82 11.26
C THR A 76 -5.35 6.44 12.64
N THR A 77 -4.92 5.73 13.68
CA THR A 77 -4.66 6.36 14.97
C THR A 77 -3.48 7.33 14.87
N ASN A 78 -3.43 8.34 15.74
CA ASN A 78 -2.28 9.22 15.93
C ASN A 78 -1.10 8.50 16.64
N PHE A 79 0.05 9.17 16.78
CA PHE A 79 1.24 8.62 17.44
C PHE A 79 1.05 8.26 18.93
N LEU A 80 -0.05 8.68 19.56
CA LEU A 80 -0.45 8.32 20.93
C LEU A 80 -1.60 7.31 20.94
N SER A 81 -1.83 6.65 19.81
CA SER A 81 -2.83 5.59 19.60
C SER A 81 -4.29 6.02 19.73
N GLY A 82 -4.54 7.32 19.84
CA GLY A 82 -5.89 7.89 19.81
C GLY A 82 -6.37 8.09 18.38
N TYR A 83 -7.67 8.05 18.16
CA TYR A 83 -8.27 8.44 16.88
C TYR A 83 -9.43 9.40 17.09
N GLU A 84 -9.66 10.21 16.06
CA GLU A 84 -10.81 11.10 15.93
C GLU A 84 -11.31 10.98 14.49
N ILE A 85 -12.57 10.56 14.33
CA ILE A 85 -13.18 10.34 13.02
C ILE A 85 -14.47 11.15 12.97
N GLU A 86 -14.64 11.93 11.91
CA GLU A 86 -15.87 12.66 11.62
C GLU A 86 -16.74 11.85 10.65
N LEU A 87 -17.97 11.52 11.06
CA LEU A 87 -18.92 10.77 10.23
C LEU A 87 -20.26 11.49 10.20
N ALA A 88 -20.88 11.55 9.01
CA ALA A 88 -22.26 12.02 8.89
C ALA A 88 -23.21 11.09 9.67
N GLU A 89 -24.41 11.58 9.98
CA GLU A 89 -25.44 10.73 10.58
C GLU A 89 -25.71 9.46 9.76
N GLY A 90 -25.65 8.31 10.43
CA GLY A 90 -25.70 7.02 9.77
C GLY A 90 -25.30 5.86 10.67
N GLU A 91 -25.27 4.66 10.09
CA GLU A 91 -24.75 3.45 10.72
C GLU A 91 -23.49 3.00 9.99
N TYR A 92 -22.47 2.69 10.77
CA TYR A 92 -21.13 2.36 10.30
C TYR A 92 -20.58 1.13 11.00
N THR A 93 -19.74 0.39 10.30
CA THR A 93 -18.93 -0.70 10.87
C THR A 93 -17.46 -0.30 10.83
N LEU A 94 -16.83 -0.27 12.00
CA LEU A 94 -15.42 0.08 12.18
C LEU A 94 -14.62 -1.20 12.34
N HIS A 95 -13.68 -1.45 11.45
CA HIS A 95 -12.73 -2.57 11.49
C HIS A 95 -11.35 -2.06 11.90
N TYR A 96 -10.87 -2.49 13.06
CA TYR A 96 -9.56 -2.14 13.60
C TYR A 96 -8.56 -3.24 13.27
N THR A 97 -7.39 -2.87 12.74
CA THR A 97 -6.35 -3.82 12.30
C THR A 97 -4.96 -3.20 12.36
N ARG A 98 -3.93 -4.04 12.50
CA ARG A 98 -2.51 -3.67 12.38
C ARG A 98 -1.78 -4.77 11.61
N GLY A 99 -1.73 -4.62 10.29
CA GLY A 99 -1.16 -5.65 9.41
C GLY A 99 -1.76 -7.04 9.60
N MET A 100 -1.00 -8.06 9.23
CA MET A 100 -1.41 -9.47 9.27
C MET A 100 -0.88 -10.23 10.50
N GLN A 101 0.01 -9.58 11.26
CA GLN A 101 0.58 -10.09 12.50
C GLN A 101 -0.36 -9.93 13.70
N TYR A 102 -1.37 -9.05 13.61
CA TYR A 102 -2.32 -8.78 14.69
C TYR A 102 -3.74 -9.23 14.37
N SER A 103 -4.52 -9.50 15.43
CA SER A 103 -5.96 -9.75 15.35
C SER A 103 -6.71 -8.53 14.79
N THR A 104 -7.95 -8.74 14.36
CA THR A 104 -8.87 -7.65 14.02
C THR A 104 -10.01 -7.55 15.04
N VAL A 105 -10.52 -6.33 15.25
CA VAL A 105 -11.73 -6.08 16.04
C VAL A 105 -12.73 -5.33 15.18
N THR A 106 -14.01 -5.69 15.27
CA THR A 106 -15.08 -5.02 14.54
C THR A 106 -16.14 -4.48 15.50
N LYS A 107 -16.56 -3.23 15.31
CA LYS A 107 -17.63 -2.57 16.08
C LYS A 107 -18.61 -1.89 15.14
N THR A 108 -19.90 -2.04 15.42
CA THR A 108 -20.95 -1.29 14.73
C THR A 108 -21.37 -0.11 15.59
N ILE A 109 -21.53 1.06 14.98
CA ILE A 109 -21.97 2.28 15.65
C ILE A 109 -23.03 2.97 14.80
N LYS A 110 -24.04 3.50 15.47
CA LYS A 110 -24.97 4.46 14.88
C LYS A 110 -24.68 5.84 15.44
N VAL A 111 -24.46 6.80 14.56
CA VAL A 111 -24.08 8.16 14.92
C VAL A 111 -25.14 9.16 14.46
N GLU A 112 -25.22 10.29 15.17
CA GLU A 112 -26.16 11.37 14.92
C GLU A 112 -25.34 12.66 14.83
N ASN A 113 -25.71 13.54 13.90
CA ASN A 113 -25.02 14.82 13.71
C ASN A 113 -24.89 15.60 15.02
N PHE A 114 -23.84 16.40 15.15
CA PHE A 114 -23.52 17.21 16.35
C PHE A 114 -23.17 16.43 17.63
N LYS A 115 -23.20 15.09 17.64
CA LYS A 115 -22.85 14.29 18.83
C LYS A 115 -21.38 13.87 18.84
N ASN A 116 -20.83 13.76 20.05
CA ASN A 116 -19.53 13.18 20.32
C ASN A 116 -19.70 11.78 20.93
N TYR A 117 -19.04 10.78 20.34
CA TYR A 117 -19.04 9.40 20.80
C TYR A 117 -17.65 9.02 21.29
N TYR A 118 -17.56 8.54 22.53
CA TYR A 118 -16.33 7.99 23.11
C TYR A 118 -16.48 6.48 23.19
N LEU A 119 -15.71 5.76 22.38
CA LEU A 119 -15.68 4.31 22.37
C LEU A 119 -14.71 3.79 23.43
N GLU A 120 -15.02 2.61 23.97
CA GLU A 120 -14.09 1.87 24.82
C GLU A 120 -12.80 1.56 24.05
N ASP A 121 -11.68 1.47 24.78
CA ASP A 121 -10.38 1.13 24.20
C ASP A 121 -10.47 -0.21 23.45
N ILE A 122 -10.01 -0.19 22.20
CA ILE A 122 -9.91 -1.40 21.37
C ILE A 122 -8.59 -2.09 21.66
N ARG A 123 -8.65 -3.41 21.81
CA ARG A 123 -7.48 -4.28 22.05
C ARG A 123 -7.20 -5.10 20.81
N LEU A 124 -5.99 -4.98 20.25
CA LEU A 124 -5.48 -5.90 19.24
C LEU A 124 -4.44 -6.81 19.87
N ILE A 125 -4.53 -8.10 19.57
CA ILE A 125 -3.63 -9.14 20.06
C ILE A 125 -2.59 -9.41 18.97
N GLU A 126 -1.30 -9.41 19.31
CA GLU A 126 -0.26 -9.92 18.43
C GLU A 126 -0.43 -11.44 18.29
N LEU A 127 -0.74 -11.91 17.09
CA LEU A 127 -0.97 -13.33 16.80
C LEU A 127 0.30 -14.05 16.37
N TYR A 128 1.25 -13.30 15.79
CA TYR A 128 2.54 -13.82 15.36
C TYR A 128 3.58 -12.70 15.31
N ASN A 129 4.77 -12.97 15.83
CA ASN A 129 5.89 -12.04 15.83
C ASN A 129 6.95 -12.50 14.79
N ALA A 130 6.96 -11.88 13.61
CA ALA A 130 7.93 -12.19 12.55
C ALA A 130 9.36 -11.76 12.93
N GLU A 131 9.51 -10.73 13.77
CA GLU A 131 10.82 -10.26 14.23
C GLU A 131 11.53 -11.28 15.11
N SER A 132 10.78 -12.14 15.81
CA SER A 132 11.33 -13.30 16.52
C SER A 132 12.00 -14.33 15.58
N LYS A 133 11.67 -14.26 14.29
CA LYS A 133 12.29 -15.02 13.19
C LYS A 133 13.31 -14.19 12.41
N ASN A 134 13.66 -13.01 12.93
CA ASN A 134 14.57 -12.04 12.31
C ASN A 134 14.02 -11.43 11.01
N PHE A 135 12.71 -11.46 10.75
CA PHE A 135 12.12 -10.84 9.57
C PHE A 135 11.28 -9.62 9.96
N TYR A 136 11.56 -8.51 9.29
CA TYR A 136 11.02 -7.21 9.60
C TYR A 136 10.18 -6.71 8.43
N ALA A 137 8.92 -6.37 8.69
CA ALA A 137 7.98 -5.90 7.68
C ALA A 137 8.33 -4.48 7.21
N GLY A 138 8.32 -4.26 5.91
CA GLY A 138 8.46 -2.94 5.31
C GLY A 138 7.92 -2.83 3.89
N ASP A 139 8.17 -1.68 3.28
CA ASP A 139 7.70 -1.32 1.94
C ASP A 139 8.82 -0.59 1.18
N LEU A 140 8.93 -0.88 -0.11
CA LEU A 140 10.03 -0.40 -0.96
C LEU A 140 9.58 0.65 -1.98
N HIS A 141 8.27 0.93 -2.09
CA HIS A 141 7.75 1.78 -3.17
C HIS A 141 6.51 2.53 -2.72
N GLN A 142 6.62 3.85 -2.52
CA GLN A 142 5.52 4.71 -2.04
C GLN A 142 5.82 6.19 -2.28
N HIS A 143 4.74 6.99 -2.39
CA HIS A 143 4.79 8.37 -2.87
C HIS A 143 4.07 9.35 -1.94
N THR A 144 4.51 10.60 -1.96
CA THR A 144 3.92 11.69 -1.18
C THR A 144 3.48 12.85 -2.09
N LEU A 145 2.97 13.92 -1.49
CA LEU A 145 2.63 15.18 -2.15
C LEU A 145 3.81 15.88 -2.86
N PHE A 146 5.05 15.43 -2.64
CA PHE A 146 6.21 15.98 -3.36
C PHE A 146 6.28 15.50 -4.82
N SER A 147 5.64 14.38 -5.15
CA SER A 147 5.44 13.93 -6.53
C SER A 147 3.94 13.93 -6.88
N ASP A 148 3.28 12.78 -6.85
CA ASP A 148 1.87 12.59 -7.23
C ASP A 148 1.07 11.79 -6.20
N GLY A 149 1.66 11.51 -5.04
CA GLY A 149 0.96 11.04 -3.86
C GLY A 149 0.00 12.10 -3.30
N THR A 150 -0.96 11.65 -2.49
CA THR A 150 -2.03 12.50 -1.94
C THR A 150 -1.83 12.87 -0.46
N HIS A 151 -0.73 12.41 0.14
CA HIS A 151 -0.45 12.51 1.56
C HIS A 151 0.92 13.09 1.84
N ASN A 152 1.05 13.81 2.95
CA ASN A 152 2.35 14.30 3.39
C ASN A 152 3.17 13.19 4.05
N VAL A 153 4.45 13.49 4.31
CA VAL A 153 5.41 12.56 4.92
C VAL A 153 4.95 12.02 6.27
N GLU A 154 4.49 12.88 7.19
CA GLU A 154 3.98 12.45 8.51
C GLU A 154 2.82 11.45 8.40
N GLN A 155 1.88 11.73 7.49
CA GLN A 155 0.72 10.88 7.26
C GLN A 155 1.11 9.50 6.71
N LEU A 156 2.10 9.47 5.81
CA LEU A 156 2.61 8.24 5.22
C LEU A 156 3.35 7.38 6.27
N ILE A 157 4.25 7.97 7.06
CA ILE A 157 4.91 7.30 8.19
C ILE A 157 3.88 6.68 9.13
N ARG A 158 2.81 7.43 9.43
CA ARG A 158 1.74 6.95 10.31
C ARG A 158 0.96 5.79 9.70
N ALA A 159 0.74 5.81 8.38
CA ALA A 159 0.09 4.71 7.66
C ALA A 159 0.95 3.45 7.67
N ASP A 160 2.26 3.56 7.44
CA ASP A 160 3.21 2.46 7.48
C ASP A 160 3.23 1.79 8.86
N ILE A 161 3.41 2.59 9.91
CA ILE A 161 3.42 2.06 11.27
C ILE A 161 2.06 1.46 11.64
N ALA A 162 0.94 2.09 11.24
CA ALA A 162 -0.40 1.56 11.47
C ALA A 162 -0.68 0.24 10.71
N ALA A 163 -0.01 0.04 9.57
CA ALA A 163 0.00 -1.22 8.83
C ALA A 163 0.92 -2.29 9.47
N GLY A 164 1.68 -1.96 10.50
CA GLY A 164 2.61 -2.87 11.17
C GLY A 164 3.97 -2.96 10.51
N LEU A 165 4.37 -1.95 9.73
CA LEU A 165 5.70 -1.84 9.16
C LEU A 165 6.69 -1.29 10.19
N SER A 166 7.92 -1.77 10.10
CA SER A 166 9.07 -1.40 10.94
C SER A 166 10.09 -0.55 10.20
N TRP A 167 10.04 -0.56 8.87
CA TRP A 167 10.89 0.21 7.95
C TRP A 167 10.15 0.48 6.65
N ALA A 168 10.54 1.51 5.91
CA ALA A 168 10.08 1.72 4.54
C ALA A 168 11.01 2.67 3.74
N VAL A 169 10.83 2.70 2.43
CA VAL A 169 11.49 3.63 1.51
C VAL A 169 10.49 4.68 1.03
N LEU A 170 10.83 5.96 1.16
CA LEU A 170 10.14 7.02 0.42
C LEU A 170 10.79 7.18 -0.94
N SER A 171 10.00 7.18 -2.02
CA SER A 171 10.50 7.11 -3.39
C SER A 171 9.74 8.01 -4.36
N ASP A 172 9.48 9.27 -3.99
CA ASP A 172 8.82 10.24 -4.86
C ASP A 172 9.44 10.30 -6.27
N HIS A 173 8.61 10.50 -7.29
CA HIS A 173 9.05 10.58 -8.68
C HIS A 173 10.02 11.73 -8.94
N ASN A 174 11.27 11.40 -9.30
CA ASN A 174 12.30 12.36 -9.70
C ASN A 174 12.52 13.53 -8.70
N ASP A 175 12.13 13.36 -7.43
CA ASP A 175 12.15 14.41 -6.41
C ASP A 175 12.62 13.84 -5.07
N ASN A 176 13.51 14.56 -4.38
CA ASN A 176 14.05 14.15 -3.08
C ASN A 176 13.74 15.14 -1.93
N THR A 177 12.87 16.13 -2.17
CA THR A 177 12.55 17.21 -1.23
C THR A 177 11.98 16.66 0.09
N GLY A 178 11.14 15.63 0.01
CA GLY A 178 10.53 14.97 1.17
C GLY A 178 11.48 14.13 2.02
N ILE A 179 12.67 13.79 1.51
CA ILE A 179 13.59 12.86 2.17
C ILE A 179 14.09 13.39 3.51
N SER A 180 14.36 14.68 3.62
CA SER A 180 14.85 15.27 4.87
C SER A 180 13.85 15.13 6.04
N GLU A 181 12.56 15.26 5.75
CA GLU A 181 11.46 15.03 6.69
C GLU A 181 11.28 13.53 6.96
N TRP A 182 11.30 12.70 5.92
CA TRP A 182 11.16 11.25 6.01
C TRP A 182 12.22 10.63 6.91
N MET A 183 13.47 11.06 6.79
CA MET A 183 14.57 10.56 7.60
C MET A 183 14.42 10.90 9.10
N GLN A 184 13.55 11.85 9.48
CA GLN A 184 13.24 12.11 10.91
C GLN A 184 12.34 11.04 11.53
N ALA A 185 11.78 10.12 10.73
CA ALA A 185 10.95 9.02 11.22
C ALA A 185 11.72 8.04 12.12
N ASP A 186 13.06 8.09 12.12
CA ASP A 186 13.93 7.33 13.02
C ASP A 186 13.74 7.67 14.51
N ARG A 187 12.96 8.71 14.81
CA ARG A 187 12.54 9.13 16.16
C ARG A 187 11.12 8.69 16.52
N VAL A 188 10.40 8.09 15.60
CA VAL A 188 9.01 7.66 15.80
C VAL A 188 9.02 6.19 16.25
N PRO A 189 8.49 5.88 17.44
CA PRO A 189 8.35 4.49 17.87
C PRO A 189 7.27 3.80 17.05
N TYR A 190 7.58 2.62 16.52
CA TYR A 190 6.57 1.76 15.90
C TYR A 190 6.06 0.68 16.87
N ASP A 191 6.84 0.34 17.90
CA ASP A 191 6.49 -0.66 18.92
C ASP A 191 7.14 -0.39 20.28
N ILE A 192 6.68 -1.10 21.30
CA ILE A 192 7.25 -1.15 22.65
C ILE A 192 7.52 -2.61 22.99
N VAL A 193 8.78 -2.96 23.22
CA VAL A 193 9.19 -4.32 23.56
C VAL A 193 9.91 -4.30 24.89
N ASP A 194 9.43 -5.10 25.85
CA ASP A 194 9.97 -5.16 27.22
C ASP A 194 10.05 -3.78 27.92
N GLY A 195 9.11 -2.88 27.60
CA GLY A 195 9.06 -1.52 28.13
C GLY A 195 10.00 -0.52 27.46
N GLU A 196 10.72 -0.92 26.42
CA GLU A 196 11.63 -0.07 25.64
C GLU A 196 11.05 0.26 24.26
N TYR A 197 11.24 1.51 23.83
CA TYR A 197 10.78 1.95 22.52
C TYR A 197 11.63 1.37 21.38
N VAL A 198 10.96 0.83 20.38
CA VAL A 198 11.57 0.42 19.12
C VAL A 198 11.16 1.40 18.03
N PHE A 199 12.17 1.97 17.36
CA PHE A 199 12.00 3.09 16.43
C PHE A 199 11.95 2.61 14.98
N PHE A 200 11.15 3.30 14.18
CA PHE A 200 10.97 3.03 12.76
C PHE A 200 12.29 3.27 12.02
N THR A 201 12.57 2.50 10.97
CA THR A 201 13.77 2.69 10.14
C THR A 201 13.39 3.29 8.79
N PRO A 202 13.50 4.63 8.61
CA PRO A 202 13.31 5.23 7.29
C PRO A 202 14.52 4.97 6.40
N LEU A 203 14.26 4.66 5.13
CA LEU A 203 15.27 4.60 4.08
C LEU A 203 14.98 5.67 3.01
N PRO A 204 16.00 6.37 2.51
CA PRO A 204 15.82 7.30 1.41
C PRO A 204 15.76 6.53 0.09
N GLY A 205 14.95 7.02 -0.85
CA GLY A 205 15.00 6.57 -2.23
C GLY A 205 14.38 7.60 -3.16
N VAL A 206 14.39 7.30 -4.45
CA VAL A 206 13.72 8.08 -5.50
C VAL A 206 13.31 7.10 -6.59
N GLU A 207 12.09 7.23 -7.09
CA GLU A 207 11.70 6.58 -8.34
C GLU A 207 12.11 7.48 -9.51
N ILE A 208 13.13 7.03 -10.26
CA ILE A 208 13.52 7.67 -11.51
C ILE A 208 12.53 7.26 -12.59
N THR A 209 11.72 8.22 -13.02
CA THR A 209 10.65 8.02 -14.00
C THR A 209 11.05 8.58 -15.34
N THR A 210 11.07 7.70 -16.34
CA THR A 210 11.42 8.02 -17.73
C THR A 210 10.30 7.64 -18.68
N GLY A 211 10.44 8.01 -19.96
CA GLY A 211 9.59 7.48 -21.02
C GLY A 211 9.78 5.98 -21.29
N TYR A 212 10.82 5.36 -20.73
CA TYR A 212 11.33 4.02 -21.10
C TYR A 212 11.28 2.99 -19.98
N GLY A 213 10.76 3.36 -18.82
CA GLY A 213 10.68 2.54 -17.63
C GLY A 213 10.79 3.39 -16.38
N HIS A 214 10.46 2.80 -15.24
CA HIS A 214 10.74 3.38 -13.94
C HIS A 214 11.77 2.53 -13.18
N PHE A 215 12.59 3.20 -12.38
CA PHE A 215 13.73 2.60 -11.70
C PHE A 215 13.85 3.16 -10.29
N GLN A 216 13.98 2.32 -9.26
CA GLN A 216 14.29 2.85 -7.92
C GLN A 216 15.77 3.06 -7.75
N SER A 217 16.10 4.17 -7.09
CA SER A 217 17.35 4.34 -6.34
C SER A 217 17.09 4.04 -4.87
N ILE A 218 17.20 2.79 -4.44
CA ILE A 218 16.90 2.42 -3.04
C ILE A 218 18.12 2.68 -2.15
N GLY A 219 17.93 3.38 -1.04
CA GLY A 219 18.99 3.70 -0.08
C GLY A 219 19.79 4.95 -0.42
N ASN A 220 19.49 5.63 -1.53
CA ASN A 220 20.13 6.88 -1.92
C ASN A 220 19.17 7.77 -2.72
N SER A 221 19.09 9.05 -2.36
CA SER A 221 18.24 10.05 -3.04
C SER A 221 19.02 11.18 -3.73
N ALA A 222 20.35 11.13 -3.72
CA ALA A 222 21.21 12.15 -4.33
C ALA A 222 21.31 12.01 -5.86
N VAL A 223 20.82 10.89 -6.41
CA VAL A 223 20.81 10.62 -7.86
C VAL A 223 20.13 11.74 -8.67
N VAL A 224 19.11 12.42 -8.12
CA VAL A 224 18.39 13.53 -8.77
C VAL A 224 19.01 14.92 -8.52
N GLU A 225 19.98 15.04 -7.60
CA GLU A 225 20.70 16.30 -7.40
C GLU A 225 21.77 16.52 -8.47
N GLN A 226 22.07 15.48 -9.23
CA GLN A 226 23.07 15.52 -10.28
C GLN A 226 22.46 16.04 -11.58
N TRP A 227 23.20 16.92 -12.25
CA TRP A 227 22.90 17.43 -13.58
C TRP A 227 23.07 16.38 -14.69
N ASP A 228 23.31 15.11 -14.32
CA ASP A 228 23.68 14.02 -15.22
C ASP A 228 22.46 13.25 -15.77
N ILE A 229 21.26 13.42 -15.18
CA ILE A 229 20.01 12.85 -15.69
C ILE A 229 19.20 13.97 -16.34
N ASP A 230 19.31 14.09 -17.67
CA ASP A 230 18.48 14.98 -18.49
C ASP A 230 17.37 14.16 -19.17
N LEU A 231 16.17 14.24 -18.60
CA LEU A 231 14.97 13.53 -19.07
C LEU A 231 14.37 14.12 -20.37
N ASP A 232 14.90 15.27 -20.84
CA ASP A 232 14.47 15.94 -22.08
C ASP A 232 15.41 15.65 -23.26
N LEU A 233 16.43 14.81 -23.09
CA LEU A 233 17.27 14.36 -24.19
C LEU A 233 16.45 13.47 -25.12
N GLY A 234 16.30 13.89 -26.38
CA GLY A 234 15.76 13.07 -27.47
C GLY A 234 16.72 11.95 -27.89
N GLU A 235 17.33 11.27 -26.92
CA GLU A 235 18.40 10.31 -27.07
C GLU A 235 17.89 8.87 -26.94
N ASN A 236 18.75 7.94 -27.33
CA ASN A 236 18.44 6.53 -27.46
C ASN A 236 17.99 5.93 -26.11
N PRO A 237 16.82 5.25 -26.03
CA PRO A 237 16.31 4.66 -24.78
C PRO A 237 17.33 3.80 -24.04
N TYR A 238 18.19 3.10 -24.79
CA TYR A 238 19.20 2.23 -24.23
C TYR A 238 20.27 3.03 -23.45
N ASP A 239 20.77 4.11 -24.05
CA ASP A 239 21.86 4.90 -23.49
C ASP A 239 21.39 5.67 -22.24
N GLU A 240 20.16 6.20 -22.26
CA GLU A 240 19.55 6.89 -21.13
C GLU A 240 19.37 5.95 -19.93
N VAL A 241 18.77 4.78 -20.15
CA VAL A 241 18.55 3.80 -19.09
C VAL A 241 19.88 3.28 -18.54
N GLU A 242 20.87 3.00 -19.39
CA GLU A 242 22.20 2.59 -18.95
C GLU A 242 22.85 3.64 -18.04
N ILE A 243 22.80 4.93 -18.42
CA ILE A 243 23.33 6.03 -17.61
C ILE A 243 22.62 6.11 -16.26
N ILE A 244 21.29 6.08 -16.24
CA ILE A 244 20.50 6.16 -15.00
C ILE A 244 20.88 5.04 -14.03
N VAL A 245 20.88 3.80 -14.50
CA VAL A 245 21.10 2.63 -13.63
C VAL A 245 22.53 2.61 -13.10
N GLN A 246 23.50 2.99 -13.93
CA GLN A 246 24.89 3.16 -13.49
C GLN A 246 25.04 4.31 -12.50
N GLU A 247 24.29 5.40 -12.66
CA GLU A 247 24.35 6.54 -11.75
C GLU A 247 23.79 6.19 -10.37
N ILE A 248 22.69 5.46 -10.32
CA ILE A 248 22.13 4.92 -9.07
C ILE A 248 23.20 4.12 -8.32
N ALA A 249 23.85 3.17 -9.02
CA ALA A 249 24.92 2.36 -8.45
C ALA A 249 26.14 3.20 -8.02
N ARG A 250 26.53 4.20 -8.81
CA ARG A 250 27.65 5.12 -8.53
C ARG A 250 27.43 5.90 -7.23
N ASN A 251 26.19 6.29 -6.93
CA ASN A 251 25.81 6.95 -5.69
C ASN A 251 25.65 5.97 -4.50
N GLY A 252 25.79 4.66 -4.71
CA GLY A 252 25.62 3.65 -3.68
C GLY A 252 24.16 3.27 -3.40
N GLY A 253 23.23 3.67 -4.27
CA GLY A 253 21.86 3.16 -4.26
C GLY A 253 21.80 1.74 -4.83
N ILE A 254 20.71 1.03 -4.55
CA ILE A 254 20.37 -0.24 -5.21
C ILE A 254 19.53 0.09 -6.44
N PRO A 255 20.02 -0.16 -7.66
CA PRO A 255 19.22 -0.04 -8.87
C PRO A 255 18.18 -1.15 -8.96
N GLN A 256 16.91 -0.78 -8.80
CA GLN A 256 15.78 -1.69 -9.00
C GLN A 256 15.07 -1.40 -10.31
N LEU A 257 14.64 -2.47 -10.99
CA LEU A 257 13.70 -2.38 -12.09
C LEU A 257 12.25 -2.42 -11.58
N ASN A 258 11.50 -1.33 -11.71
CA ASN A 258 10.10 -1.26 -11.25
C ASN A 258 9.15 -1.77 -12.31
N HIS A 259 8.10 -2.48 -11.84
CA HIS A 259 6.94 -2.94 -12.62
C HIS A 259 7.15 -3.05 -14.16
N PRO A 260 8.10 -3.87 -14.65
CA PRO A 260 8.61 -3.76 -16.02
C PRO A 260 7.59 -4.07 -17.11
N TYR A 261 6.51 -4.78 -16.77
CA TYR A 261 5.39 -5.09 -17.66
C TYR A 261 4.21 -4.12 -17.53
N SER A 262 4.39 -3.00 -16.85
CA SER A 262 3.40 -1.92 -16.79
C SER A 262 3.11 -1.32 -18.17
N THR A 263 1.98 -0.66 -18.31
CA THR A 263 1.51 -0.12 -19.58
C THR A 263 2.14 1.23 -19.90
N GLY A 264 2.25 1.56 -21.19
CA GLY A 264 2.75 2.87 -21.63
C GLY A 264 4.26 3.02 -21.41
N GLY A 265 4.72 4.25 -21.16
CA GLY A 265 6.14 4.54 -20.96
C GLY A 265 6.74 3.93 -19.69
N MET A 266 5.90 3.58 -18.70
CA MET A 266 6.33 3.03 -17.42
C MET A 266 6.91 1.62 -17.51
N GLY A 267 6.55 0.87 -18.56
CA GLY A 267 6.98 -0.51 -18.74
C GLY A 267 8.26 -0.63 -19.53
N PHE A 268 9.35 -0.99 -18.85
CA PHE A 268 10.64 -1.32 -19.46
C PHE A 268 10.55 -2.36 -20.59
N ASN A 269 9.66 -3.34 -20.45
CA ASN A 269 9.45 -4.38 -21.46
C ASN A 269 8.83 -3.84 -22.78
N ASN A 270 8.29 -2.61 -22.80
CA ASN A 270 7.65 -2.05 -23.98
C ASN A 270 8.67 -1.55 -25.03
N TYR A 271 9.96 -1.59 -24.70
CA TYR A 271 11.06 -1.14 -25.56
C TYR A 271 12.01 -2.30 -25.89
N ASN A 272 12.39 -2.39 -27.17
CA ASN A 272 13.28 -3.44 -27.64
C ASN A 272 14.70 -3.25 -27.08
N ASN A 273 15.40 -4.36 -26.84
CA ASN A 273 16.81 -4.44 -26.43
C ASN A 273 17.13 -3.92 -25.01
N LEU A 274 16.18 -3.33 -24.28
CA LEU A 274 16.47 -2.88 -22.91
C LEU A 274 16.82 -4.02 -21.97
N TRP A 275 16.25 -5.22 -22.18
CA TRP A 275 16.61 -6.41 -21.39
C TRP A 275 18.11 -6.79 -21.47
N ASP A 276 18.87 -6.30 -22.44
CA ASP A 276 20.33 -6.49 -22.48
C ASP A 276 21.04 -5.73 -21.34
N LEU A 277 20.37 -4.74 -20.72
CA LEU A 277 20.84 -3.97 -19.56
C LEU A 277 20.54 -4.64 -18.22
N ILE A 278 19.96 -5.84 -18.20
CA ILE A 278 19.47 -6.45 -16.96
C ILE A 278 20.56 -6.65 -15.90
N ASP A 279 21.81 -6.86 -16.32
CA ASP A 279 22.96 -7.04 -15.43
C ASP A 279 23.39 -5.75 -14.68
N TYR A 280 22.86 -4.60 -15.06
CA TYR A 280 23.07 -3.35 -14.32
C TYR A 280 22.11 -3.21 -13.13
N PHE A 281 21.02 -3.98 -13.10
CA PHE A 281 20.07 -3.98 -11.99
C PHE A 281 20.46 -5.01 -10.91
N GLU A 282 20.19 -4.68 -9.66
CA GLU A 282 20.40 -5.59 -8.51
C GLU A 282 19.09 -6.26 -8.07
N THR A 283 17.94 -5.59 -8.27
CA THR A 283 16.61 -6.10 -7.90
C THR A 283 15.55 -5.85 -8.96
N ILE A 284 14.46 -6.63 -8.90
CA ILE A 284 13.30 -6.51 -9.78
C ILE A 284 12.00 -6.57 -8.98
N GLU A 285 11.13 -5.58 -9.19
CA GLU A 285 9.83 -5.53 -8.54
C GLU A 285 8.85 -6.49 -9.23
N ILE A 286 8.73 -7.70 -8.68
CA ILE A 286 7.83 -8.72 -9.24
C ILE A 286 6.38 -8.51 -8.81
N TRP A 287 6.17 -7.76 -7.73
CA TRP A 287 4.85 -7.47 -7.17
C TRP A 287 4.73 -5.98 -6.86
N ASN A 288 4.17 -5.26 -7.82
CA ASN A 288 3.82 -3.85 -7.69
C ASN A 288 2.32 -3.70 -7.38
N GLY A 289 2.01 -3.08 -6.25
CA GLY A 289 0.65 -2.76 -5.84
C GLY A 289 -0.28 -3.97 -5.77
N TYR A 290 -1.49 -3.81 -6.30
CA TYR A 290 -2.65 -4.56 -5.84
C TYR A 290 -2.71 -6.04 -6.25
N PHE A 291 -2.21 -6.39 -7.44
CA PHE A 291 -2.44 -7.72 -8.01
C PHE A 291 -1.32 -8.67 -7.63
N GLU A 292 -1.63 -9.74 -6.92
CA GLU A 292 -0.62 -10.76 -6.65
C GLU A 292 -0.11 -11.38 -7.96
N PRO A 293 1.18 -11.76 -8.04
CA PRO A 293 1.78 -12.31 -9.25
C PRO A 293 1.14 -13.59 -9.83
N CYS A 294 0.22 -14.27 -9.13
CA CYS A 294 -0.18 -15.62 -9.52
C CYS A 294 -1.65 -16.02 -9.23
N GLY A 295 -2.55 -15.05 -9.00
CA GLY A 295 -3.89 -15.27 -8.43
C GLY A 295 -4.76 -16.40 -9.02
N TYR A 296 -5.75 -16.84 -8.23
CA TYR A 296 -6.77 -17.88 -8.53
C TYR A 296 -7.51 -17.68 -9.87
N ILE A 297 -7.60 -16.44 -10.32
CA ILE A 297 -8.04 -16.05 -11.64
C ILE A 297 -6.84 -15.30 -12.23
N PRO A 298 -6.20 -15.83 -13.29
CA PRO A 298 -5.11 -15.10 -13.92
C PRO A 298 -5.68 -13.75 -14.38
N PRO A 299 -5.15 -12.63 -13.87
CA PRO A 299 -5.58 -11.34 -14.37
C PRO A 299 -5.28 -11.27 -15.88
N GLU A 300 -6.25 -10.86 -16.69
CA GLU A 300 -6.05 -10.70 -18.14
C GLU A 300 -5.57 -9.28 -18.50
N GLY A 301 -4.91 -9.17 -19.65
CA GLY A 301 -4.46 -7.88 -20.19
C GLY A 301 -3.42 -7.19 -19.29
N VAL A 302 -3.71 -5.93 -18.94
CA VAL A 302 -2.82 -5.05 -18.18
C VAL A 302 -2.66 -5.49 -16.73
N LEU A 303 -3.67 -6.17 -16.18
CA LEU A 303 -3.67 -6.66 -14.80
C LEU A 303 -2.65 -7.81 -14.61
N ASN A 304 -2.17 -8.41 -15.70
CA ASN A 304 -1.23 -9.54 -15.68
C ASN A 304 0.24 -9.12 -15.54
N GLN A 305 0.54 -7.85 -15.29
CA GLN A 305 1.90 -7.33 -15.27
C GLN A 305 2.78 -8.07 -14.25
N ASN A 306 2.31 -8.25 -13.00
CA ASN A 306 3.08 -8.87 -11.93
C ASN A 306 3.38 -10.34 -12.22
N ARG A 307 2.43 -11.06 -12.82
CA ARG A 307 2.66 -12.45 -13.28
C ARG A 307 3.72 -12.53 -14.36
N LYS A 308 3.64 -11.65 -15.36
CA LYS A 308 4.63 -11.60 -16.45
C LYS A 308 6.01 -11.28 -15.89
N THR A 309 6.10 -10.33 -14.97
CA THR A 309 7.36 -10.00 -14.28
C THR A 309 7.90 -11.20 -13.51
N MET A 310 7.09 -11.89 -12.71
CA MET A 310 7.52 -13.08 -11.95
C MET A 310 8.03 -14.20 -12.89
N LEU A 311 7.32 -14.46 -14.00
CA LEU A 311 7.75 -15.48 -14.97
C LEU A 311 9.06 -15.09 -15.66
N LYS A 312 9.22 -13.81 -16.02
CA LYS A 312 10.49 -13.30 -16.59
C LYS A 312 11.62 -13.35 -15.56
N TRP A 313 11.34 -13.08 -14.29
CA TRP A 313 12.31 -13.25 -13.21
C TRP A 313 12.79 -14.69 -13.09
N PHE A 314 11.89 -15.69 -13.17
CA PHE A 314 12.30 -17.11 -13.20
C PHE A 314 13.17 -17.45 -14.42
N GLU A 315 12.87 -16.89 -15.59
CA GLU A 315 13.71 -17.02 -16.79
C GLU A 315 15.12 -16.46 -16.55
N LEU A 316 15.22 -15.24 -16.02
CA LEU A 316 16.49 -14.57 -15.70
C LEU A 316 17.32 -15.36 -14.66
N LEU A 317 16.68 -15.91 -13.62
CA LEU A 317 17.36 -16.78 -12.66
C LEU A 317 17.93 -18.05 -13.33
N ASN A 318 17.20 -18.63 -14.28
CA ASN A 318 17.64 -19.81 -15.04
C ASN A 318 18.79 -19.48 -16.01
N GLU A 319 18.87 -18.25 -16.49
CA GLU A 319 19.98 -17.72 -17.29
C GLU A 319 21.23 -17.40 -16.45
N GLY A 320 21.08 -17.37 -15.12
CA GLY A 320 22.17 -17.16 -14.17
C GLY A 320 22.29 -15.73 -13.64
N HIS A 321 21.34 -14.85 -13.99
CA HIS A 321 21.27 -13.50 -13.44
C HIS A 321 20.86 -13.55 -11.97
N LYS A 322 21.62 -12.87 -11.10
CA LYS A 322 21.32 -12.76 -9.67
C LYS A 322 20.51 -11.50 -9.38
N LEU A 323 19.33 -11.44 -9.95
CA LEU A 323 18.38 -10.34 -9.79
C LEU A 323 17.34 -10.76 -8.73
N PHE A 324 17.32 -10.11 -7.58
CA PHE A 324 16.44 -10.51 -6.48
C PHE A 324 15.07 -9.84 -6.56
N ALA A 325 14.04 -10.63 -6.25
CA ALA A 325 12.66 -10.17 -6.29
C ALA A 325 12.35 -9.24 -5.12
N THR A 326 11.63 -8.15 -5.41
CA THR A 326 11.08 -7.22 -4.43
C THR A 326 9.60 -6.98 -4.70
N GLY A 327 8.92 -6.40 -3.71
CA GLY A 327 7.56 -5.91 -3.86
C GLY A 327 7.38 -4.59 -3.15
N GLY A 328 6.48 -3.77 -3.66
CA GLY A 328 6.16 -2.46 -3.13
C GLY A 328 4.71 -2.11 -3.41
N THR A 329 4.16 -1.24 -2.59
CA THR A 329 2.75 -0.83 -2.74
C THR A 329 2.51 0.09 -3.92
N ASP A 330 3.52 0.89 -4.25
CA ASP A 330 3.40 2.02 -5.17
C ASP A 330 2.26 2.94 -4.72
N LEU A 331 2.28 3.23 -3.41
CA LEU A 331 1.17 3.87 -2.72
C LEU A 331 1.14 5.37 -3.04
N HIS A 332 0.10 5.79 -3.76
CA HIS A 332 -0.20 7.21 -4.00
C HIS A 332 -1.28 7.74 -3.05
N SER A 333 -1.99 6.84 -2.35
CA SER A 333 -3.01 7.21 -1.38
C SER A 333 -3.24 6.11 -0.36
N TYR A 334 -2.89 6.34 0.91
CA TYR A 334 -3.21 5.37 1.98
C TYR A 334 -4.72 5.26 2.25
N ASN A 335 -5.54 6.20 1.78
CA ASN A 335 -7.00 6.11 1.89
C ASN A 335 -7.57 4.93 1.09
N GLY A 336 -6.75 4.32 0.21
CA GLY A 336 -7.12 3.32 -0.77
C GLY A 336 -7.90 3.97 -1.92
N PRO A 337 -7.44 3.91 -3.18
CA PRO A 337 -8.23 4.42 -4.28
C PRO A 337 -9.49 3.56 -4.47
N TYR A 338 -10.64 4.11 -4.10
CA TYR A 338 -11.93 3.63 -4.59
C TYR A 338 -12.05 3.94 -6.08
N ASN A 339 -11.73 2.97 -6.95
CA ASN A 339 -12.10 3.05 -8.36
C ASN A 339 -12.97 1.85 -8.77
N PRO A 340 -14.30 1.94 -8.68
CA PRO A 340 -15.21 0.86 -9.03
C PRO A 340 -15.12 0.45 -10.52
N ALA A 341 -14.52 1.26 -11.39
CA ALA A 341 -14.33 0.93 -12.81
C ALA A 341 -13.15 -0.02 -13.09
N LEU A 342 -12.18 -0.14 -12.17
CA LEU A 342 -11.09 -1.13 -12.28
C LEU A 342 -11.54 -2.57 -11.95
N TYR A 343 -12.77 -2.76 -11.45
CA TYR A 343 -13.22 -3.99 -10.80
C TYR A 343 -14.55 -4.51 -11.37
N LEU A 344 -14.63 -4.69 -12.70
CA LEU A 344 -15.79 -5.26 -13.38
C LEU A 344 -15.47 -6.70 -13.85
N GLY A 345 -15.69 -7.73 -13.01
CA GLY A 345 -15.48 -9.13 -13.37
C GLY A 345 -15.92 -10.19 -12.32
N GLU A 346 -15.91 -11.48 -12.67
CA GLU A 346 -16.69 -12.59 -12.06
C GLU A 346 -16.29 -13.10 -10.65
N SER A 347 -15.65 -12.33 -9.79
CA SER A 347 -15.56 -12.73 -8.38
C SER A 347 -15.82 -11.56 -7.45
N LYS A 348 -17.10 -11.24 -7.29
CA LYS A 348 -17.57 -10.25 -6.29
C LYS A 348 -17.01 -10.50 -4.90
N ALA A 349 -16.65 -11.74 -4.55
CA ALA A 349 -16.02 -12.08 -3.27
C ALA A 349 -14.53 -11.72 -3.23
N TYR A 350 -13.78 -12.02 -4.30
CA TYR A 350 -12.38 -11.62 -4.46
C TYR A 350 -12.25 -10.10 -4.55
N GLU A 351 -13.08 -9.45 -5.37
CA GLU A 351 -13.16 -7.99 -5.45
C GLU A 351 -13.54 -7.36 -4.11
N LYS A 352 -14.49 -7.94 -3.37
CA LYS A 352 -14.86 -7.43 -2.04
C LYS A 352 -13.73 -7.60 -1.03
N LEU A 353 -13.02 -8.73 -1.06
CA LEU A 353 -11.92 -8.98 -0.16
C LEU A 353 -10.75 -8.06 -0.47
N LEU A 354 -10.40 -7.91 -1.75
CA LEU A 354 -9.39 -6.96 -2.17
C LEU A 354 -9.76 -5.50 -1.87
N LYS A 355 -11.04 -5.10 -2.00
CA LYS A 355 -11.52 -3.78 -1.56
C LYS A 355 -11.32 -3.56 -0.06
N LYS A 356 -11.43 -4.61 0.75
CA LYS A 356 -11.20 -4.55 2.21
C LYS A 356 -9.72 -4.63 2.58
N THR A 357 -8.90 -5.28 1.77
CA THR A 357 -7.45 -5.42 2.03
C THR A 357 -6.61 -4.32 1.36
N GLY A 358 -7.18 -3.62 0.35
CA GLY A 358 -6.78 -2.32 -0.21
C GLY A 358 -5.35 -2.19 -0.77
N GLN A 359 -5.10 -1.12 -1.52
CA GLN A 359 -3.76 -0.50 -1.59
C GLN A 359 -3.60 0.31 -0.32
N TYR A 360 -3.16 -0.35 0.74
CA TYR A 360 -2.71 0.30 1.95
C TYR A 360 -1.20 0.18 2.02
N ALA A 361 -0.58 1.02 2.84
CA ALA A 361 0.81 0.83 3.23
C ALA A 361 1.09 -0.65 3.57
N GLY A 362 2.15 -1.22 3.00
CA GLY A 362 2.52 -2.62 3.20
C GLY A 362 1.63 -3.66 2.53
N MET A 363 0.88 -3.34 1.46
CA MET A 363 0.12 -4.31 0.67
C MET A 363 0.51 -4.25 -0.82
N PRO A 364 1.56 -4.98 -1.26
CA PRO A 364 2.29 -6.01 -0.51
C PRO A 364 3.33 -5.47 0.49
N THR A 365 3.63 -6.29 1.50
CA THR A 365 4.74 -6.09 2.44
C THR A 365 5.97 -6.84 1.91
N THR A 366 7.14 -6.20 1.95
CA THR A 366 8.43 -6.88 1.85
C THR A 366 8.98 -7.14 3.25
N PHE A 367 9.19 -8.40 3.60
CA PHE A 367 9.83 -8.81 4.84
C PHE A 367 11.33 -8.98 4.61
N ALA A 368 12.15 -8.21 5.32
CA ALA A 368 13.60 -8.26 5.22
C ALA A 368 14.23 -8.98 6.42
N TYR A 369 15.16 -9.89 6.15
CA TYR A 369 15.88 -10.64 7.18
C TYR A 369 17.02 -9.83 7.78
N SER A 370 17.06 -9.70 9.10
CA SER A 370 18.18 -9.14 9.84
C SER A 370 18.39 -9.90 11.16
N PRO A 371 19.50 -10.64 11.35
CA PRO A 371 19.73 -11.47 12.55
C PRO A 371 19.98 -10.66 13.83
N THR A 372 20.01 -9.33 13.74
CA THR A 372 20.06 -8.44 14.89
C THR A 372 19.10 -7.27 14.65
N ARG A 373 19.00 -6.36 15.61
CA ARG A 373 18.22 -5.12 15.47
C ARG A 373 18.45 -4.45 14.12
N ILE A 374 17.36 -4.08 13.45
CA ILE A 374 17.38 -3.43 12.14
C ILE A 374 17.99 -2.04 12.19
N ASN A 375 18.59 -1.66 11.06
CA ASN A 375 18.98 -0.31 10.68
C ASN A 375 18.98 -0.24 9.14
N ALA A 376 19.15 0.96 8.58
CA ALA A 376 19.10 1.15 7.12
C ALA A 376 20.10 0.26 6.36
N GLU A 377 21.35 0.15 6.82
CA GLU A 377 22.39 -0.67 6.18
C GLU A 377 21.97 -2.14 6.07
N ARG A 378 21.46 -2.72 7.15
CA ARG A 378 21.03 -4.13 7.20
C ARG A 378 19.83 -4.41 6.30
N ILE A 379 18.88 -3.48 6.24
CA ILE A 379 17.73 -3.59 5.34
C ILE A 379 18.22 -3.56 3.88
N LEU A 380 19.11 -2.64 3.53
CA LEU A 380 19.69 -2.56 2.19
C LEU A 380 20.49 -3.81 1.83
N GLU A 381 21.28 -4.36 2.77
CA GLU A 381 21.97 -5.64 2.59
C GLU A 381 21.00 -6.80 2.36
N ALA A 382 19.91 -6.87 3.13
CA ALA A 382 18.90 -7.91 2.98
C ALA A 382 18.22 -7.84 1.61
N VAL A 383 17.86 -6.64 1.15
CA VAL A 383 17.27 -6.40 -0.18
C VAL A 383 18.26 -6.80 -1.28
N ARG A 384 19.49 -6.28 -1.22
CA ARG A 384 20.55 -6.57 -2.21
C ARG A 384 20.90 -8.05 -2.32
N ASN A 385 20.86 -8.78 -1.21
CA ASN A 385 21.21 -10.20 -1.17
C ASN A 385 20.00 -11.13 -1.29
N GLY A 386 18.79 -10.61 -1.52
CA GLY A 386 17.57 -11.41 -1.62
C GLY A 386 17.20 -12.13 -0.33
N ASN A 387 17.64 -11.64 0.83
CA ASN A 387 17.20 -12.15 2.12
C ASN A 387 15.81 -11.59 2.48
N THR A 388 14.86 -11.71 1.55
CA THR A 388 13.52 -11.15 1.66
C THR A 388 12.44 -12.11 1.16
N PHE A 389 11.21 -11.89 1.59
CA PHE A 389 10.01 -12.44 0.95
C PHE A 389 8.92 -11.37 0.88
N ILE A 390 7.97 -11.55 -0.04
CA ILE A 390 6.91 -10.59 -0.32
C ILE A 390 5.57 -11.23 0.08
N SER A 391 4.70 -10.49 0.75
CA SER A 391 3.42 -11.02 1.24
C SER A 391 2.37 -9.94 1.46
N ASN A 392 1.10 -10.27 1.22
CA ASN A 392 -0.05 -9.48 1.70
C ASN A 392 -0.83 -10.20 2.82
N GLY A 393 -0.29 -11.28 3.40
CA GLY A 393 -1.02 -12.19 4.29
C GLY A 393 -0.13 -13.25 4.92
N PRO A 394 0.26 -14.29 4.16
CA PRO A 394 1.02 -15.42 4.68
C PRO A 394 2.45 -15.01 5.04
N LEU A 395 2.88 -15.31 6.25
CA LEU A 395 4.26 -15.21 6.68
C LEU A 395 4.97 -16.52 6.34
N VAL A 396 6.15 -16.42 5.71
CA VAL A 396 6.87 -17.58 5.20
C VAL A 396 8.30 -17.56 5.75
N PHE A 397 8.61 -18.50 6.64
CA PHE A 397 9.94 -18.68 7.20
C PHE A 397 10.47 -20.04 6.79
N ALA A 398 11.51 -20.05 5.96
CA ALA A 398 12.15 -21.28 5.52
C ALA A 398 13.67 -21.17 5.58
N ASP A 399 14.30 -22.26 5.98
CA ASP A 399 15.75 -22.40 5.99
C ASP A 399 16.20 -23.82 5.70
N ILE A 400 17.44 -23.95 5.21
CA ILE A 400 18.17 -25.20 5.14
C ILE A 400 19.44 -25.01 5.96
N LYS A 401 19.51 -25.68 7.12
CA LYS A 401 20.60 -25.52 8.11
C LYS A 401 20.88 -24.07 8.50
N GLY A 402 19.83 -23.29 8.74
CA GLY A 402 19.93 -21.89 9.14
C GLY A 402 20.29 -20.90 8.02
N LYS A 403 20.39 -21.37 6.76
CA LYS A 403 20.53 -20.51 5.58
C LYS A 403 19.16 -20.31 4.94
N THR A 404 18.76 -19.05 4.77
CA THR A 404 17.44 -18.67 4.26
C THR A 404 17.55 -18.09 2.84
N TYR A 405 16.52 -17.38 2.38
CA TYR A 405 16.41 -16.76 1.06
C TYR A 405 17.68 -16.00 0.67
N GLY A 406 18.06 -16.04 -0.60
CA GLY A 406 19.29 -15.44 -1.11
C GLY A 406 20.57 -16.23 -0.84
N ASN A 407 20.57 -17.16 0.12
CA ASN A 407 21.75 -17.96 0.44
C ASN A 407 21.92 -19.18 -0.47
N THR A 408 23.14 -19.73 -0.46
CA THR A 408 23.49 -20.96 -1.16
C THR A 408 23.80 -22.09 -0.18
N VAL A 409 23.19 -23.24 -0.41
CA VAL A 409 23.38 -24.49 0.34
C VAL A 409 23.98 -25.59 -0.52
N SER A 410 24.49 -26.66 0.09
CA SER A 410 24.98 -27.79 -0.70
C SER A 410 23.79 -28.53 -1.33
N LYS A 411 23.95 -29.04 -2.56
CA LYS A 411 22.97 -29.94 -3.19
C LYS A 411 22.62 -31.18 -2.36
N ASP A 412 23.47 -31.56 -1.41
CA ASP A 412 23.26 -32.71 -0.52
C ASP A 412 22.47 -32.33 0.76
N GLU A 413 22.17 -31.05 0.97
CA GLU A 413 21.36 -30.53 2.07
C GLU A 413 19.91 -30.41 1.62
N THR A 414 19.12 -31.47 1.84
CA THR A 414 17.78 -31.60 1.28
C THR A 414 16.65 -31.28 2.25
N SER A 415 16.93 -31.17 3.55
CA SER A 415 15.92 -30.93 4.58
C SER A 415 15.63 -29.44 4.70
N VAL A 416 14.45 -29.01 4.27
CA VAL A 416 13.95 -27.64 4.46
C VAL A 416 13.11 -27.58 5.71
N ASN A 417 13.48 -26.73 6.67
CA ASN A 417 12.57 -26.32 7.74
C ASN A 417 11.62 -25.28 7.16
N ILE A 418 10.32 -25.43 7.39
CA ILE A 418 9.32 -24.44 6.99
C ILE A 418 8.31 -24.18 8.10
N GLU A 419 8.11 -22.90 8.37
CA GLU A 419 7.11 -22.37 9.30
C GLU A 419 6.30 -21.30 8.59
N LEU A 420 4.98 -21.49 8.57
CA LEU A 420 4.03 -20.61 7.92
C LEU A 420 2.99 -20.14 8.92
N PHE A 421 2.55 -18.90 8.77
CA PHE A 421 1.42 -18.34 9.50
C PHE A 421 0.57 -17.48 8.57
N CYS A 422 -0.75 -17.55 8.67
CA CYS A 422 -1.66 -16.61 8.03
C CYS A 422 -2.88 -16.43 8.93
N ARG A 423 -3.12 -15.20 9.42
CA ARG A 423 -4.21 -14.88 10.36
C ARG A 423 -5.57 -15.41 9.91
N ASP A 424 -5.85 -15.26 8.62
CA ASP A 424 -7.15 -15.55 8.03
C ASP A 424 -7.20 -16.96 7.39
N GLY A 425 -6.14 -17.75 7.59
CA GLY A 425 -6.03 -19.15 7.19
C GLY A 425 -5.06 -19.39 6.01
N LEU A 426 -4.41 -20.55 6.04
CA LEU A 426 -3.55 -21.09 5.00
C LEU A 426 -4.34 -22.02 4.08
N LYS A 427 -3.95 -22.08 2.80
CA LYS A 427 -4.62 -22.91 1.79
C LYS A 427 -3.67 -23.83 1.04
N THR A 428 -2.58 -23.31 0.48
CA THR A 428 -1.61 -24.16 -0.24
C THR A 428 -0.20 -23.65 -0.09
N LEU A 429 0.76 -24.57 0.01
CA LEU A 429 2.19 -24.32 -0.16
C LEU A 429 2.65 -25.00 -1.46
N ASN A 430 3.21 -24.22 -2.38
CA ASN A 430 3.86 -24.69 -3.59
C ASN A 430 5.37 -24.47 -3.48
N ILE A 431 6.14 -25.45 -3.93
CA ILE A 431 7.60 -25.36 -4.02
C ILE A 431 7.96 -25.41 -5.51
N TYR A 432 8.56 -24.34 -6.01
CA TYR A 432 9.09 -24.26 -7.36
C TYR A 432 10.57 -24.60 -7.36
N LYS A 433 11.01 -25.34 -8.37
CA LYS A 433 12.41 -25.62 -8.67
C LYS A 433 12.70 -25.12 -10.08
N ASN A 434 13.61 -24.17 -10.23
CA ASN A 434 13.99 -23.60 -11.54
C ASN A 434 12.77 -23.13 -12.37
N GLY A 435 11.77 -22.56 -11.69
CA GLY A 435 10.51 -22.08 -12.29
C GLY A 435 9.47 -23.17 -12.57
N ILE A 436 9.77 -24.44 -12.28
CA ILE A 436 8.84 -25.56 -12.44
C ILE A 436 8.30 -25.98 -11.08
N GLN A 437 6.97 -26.02 -10.94
CA GLN A 437 6.32 -26.46 -9.70
C GLN A 437 6.68 -27.93 -9.41
N MET A 438 7.35 -28.17 -8.30
CA MET A 438 7.90 -29.47 -7.91
C MET A 438 7.01 -30.20 -6.88
N LYS A 439 6.46 -29.49 -5.90
CA LYS A 439 5.57 -30.04 -4.87
C LYS A 439 4.46 -29.06 -4.52
N THR A 440 3.32 -29.61 -4.10
CA THR A 440 2.19 -28.87 -3.54
C THR A 440 1.69 -29.58 -2.30
N PHE A 441 1.36 -28.79 -1.29
CA PHE A 441 0.75 -29.26 -0.04
C PHE A 441 -0.54 -28.48 0.19
N ASP A 442 -1.64 -29.19 0.37
CA ASP A 442 -2.89 -28.60 0.85
C ASP A 442 -2.76 -28.32 2.35
N LEU A 443 -3.06 -27.09 2.73
CA LEU A 443 -2.95 -26.59 4.09
C LEU A 443 -4.34 -26.26 4.64
N SER A 444 -4.45 -26.25 5.96
CA SER A 444 -5.65 -25.79 6.66
C SER A 444 -5.28 -25.20 8.02
N GLY A 445 -6.15 -24.33 8.55
CA GLY A 445 -5.86 -23.59 9.78
C GLY A 445 -4.92 -22.41 9.52
N ASN A 446 -4.39 -21.82 10.59
CA ASN A 446 -3.66 -20.55 10.52
C ASN A 446 -2.13 -20.71 10.59
N SER A 447 -1.63 -21.91 10.90
CA SER A 447 -0.21 -22.18 11.03
C SER A 447 0.16 -23.54 10.45
N TYR A 448 1.41 -23.65 10.00
CA TYR A 448 1.98 -24.88 9.50
C TYR A 448 3.47 -24.92 9.83
N LEU A 449 3.92 -26.02 10.45
CA LEU A 449 5.33 -26.25 10.77
C LEU A 449 5.69 -27.66 10.29
N ASN A 450 6.72 -27.77 9.45
CA ASN A 450 7.16 -29.07 8.95
C ASN A 450 8.63 -29.05 8.51
N VAL A 451 9.19 -30.25 8.33
CA VAL A 451 10.46 -30.45 7.62
C VAL A 451 10.15 -31.15 6.30
N ILE A 452 10.53 -30.52 5.19
CA ILE A 452 10.27 -31.03 3.84
C ILE A 452 11.57 -31.52 3.22
N GLU A 453 11.61 -32.80 2.88
CA GLU A 453 12.73 -33.38 2.13
C GLU A 453 12.62 -33.06 0.64
N LEU A 454 13.66 -32.44 0.08
CA LEU A 454 13.81 -32.19 -1.34
C LEU A 454 14.54 -33.36 -2.01
N ASN A 455 14.10 -33.75 -3.21
CA ASN A 455 14.75 -34.83 -3.96
C ASN A 455 15.33 -34.28 -5.26
N GLY A 456 16.50 -34.78 -5.65
CA GLY A 456 17.10 -34.48 -6.95
C GLY A 456 17.57 -33.03 -7.11
N MET A 457 18.15 -32.44 -6.05
CA MET A 457 18.85 -31.15 -6.15
C MET A 457 20.21 -31.33 -6.84
N ALA A 458 20.54 -30.39 -7.71
CA ALA A 458 21.79 -30.33 -8.46
C ALA A 458 22.41 -28.94 -8.30
N LYS A 459 23.70 -28.84 -8.62
CA LYS A 459 24.41 -27.56 -8.65
C LYS A 459 23.75 -26.63 -9.66
N GLY A 460 23.48 -25.40 -9.24
CA GLY A 460 22.81 -24.38 -10.05
C GLY A 460 21.28 -24.38 -9.91
N ASP A 461 20.70 -25.39 -9.25
CA ASP A 461 19.28 -25.35 -8.94
C ASP A 461 18.97 -24.25 -7.91
N TRP A 462 17.75 -23.75 -7.97
CA TRP A 462 17.17 -22.88 -6.96
C TRP A 462 15.73 -23.28 -6.67
N ILE A 463 15.28 -22.96 -5.46
CA ILE A 463 13.87 -23.16 -5.06
C ILE A 463 13.24 -21.87 -4.56
N VAL A 464 11.96 -21.70 -4.85
CA VAL A 464 11.10 -20.61 -4.35
C VAL A 464 9.86 -21.22 -3.70
N PHE A 465 9.43 -20.62 -2.59
CA PHE A 465 8.19 -20.99 -1.92
C PHE A 465 7.10 -20.00 -2.31
N GLU A 466 5.95 -20.56 -2.65
CA GLU A 466 4.74 -19.81 -2.94
C GLU A 466 3.64 -20.29 -1.99
N VAL A 467 3.01 -19.36 -1.29
CA VAL A 467 2.01 -19.69 -0.26
C VAL A 467 0.74 -18.93 -0.52
N TYR A 468 -0.37 -19.65 -0.61
CA TYR A 468 -1.71 -19.08 -0.66
C TYR A 468 -2.39 -19.20 0.70
N GLY A 469 -3.01 -18.10 1.12
CA GLY A 469 -3.96 -18.08 2.22
C GLY A 469 -5.41 -18.18 1.74
N THR A 470 -6.34 -18.07 2.69
CA THR A 470 -7.77 -17.98 2.38
C THR A 470 -8.07 -16.68 1.64
N GLY A 471 -8.73 -16.75 0.48
CA GLY A 471 -9.14 -15.56 -0.26
C GLY A 471 -8.05 -15.04 -1.19
N VAL A 472 -7.58 -13.80 -0.97
CA VAL A 472 -6.64 -13.06 -1.83
C VAL A 472 -5.20 -13.07 -1.29
N TYR A 473 -4.98 -13.80 -0.20
CA TYR A 473 -3.72 -13.79 0.51
C TYR A 473 -2.68 -14.65 -0.21
N TYR A 474 -1.52 -14.07 -0.39
CA TYR A 474 -0.43 -14.59 -1.19
C TYR A 474 0.92 -14.18 -0.60
N ALA A 475 1.89 -15.07 -0.71
CA ALA A 475 3.28 -14.78 -0.46
C ALA A 475 4.19 -15.53 -1.44
N ILE A 476 5.32 -14.91 -1.76
CA ILE A 476 6.39 -15.49 -2.56
C ILE A 476 7.75 -15.11 -1.98
N THR A 477 8.68 -16.05 -1.97
CA THR A 477 10.03 -15.84 -1.41
C THR A 477 11.07 -15.57 -2.49
N ASN A 478 12.18 -14.93 -2.12
CA ASN A 478 13.41 -15.07 -2.90
C ASN A 478 13.96 -16.51 -2.85
N PRO A 479 14.84 -16.89 -3.79
CA PRO A 479 15.30 -18.26 -3.93
C PRO A 479 16.29 -18.69 -2.85
N ILE A 480 16.30 -19.99 -2.51
CA ILE A 480 17.46 -20.66 -1.92
C ILE A 480 18.20 -21.41 -3.04
N PHE A 481 19.51 -21.17 -3.18
CA PHE A 481 20.32 -21.75 -4.26
C PHE A 481 21.07 -23.01 -3.80
N PHE A 482 21.38 -23.91 -4.73
CA PHE A 482 22.12 -25.14 -4.48
C PHE A 482 23.45 -25.16 -5.25
N THR A 483 24.55 -25.55 -4.58
CA THR A 483 25.90 -25.68 -5.17
C THR A 483 26.51 -27.08 -5.09
#